data_AF-A0A1Q3H040-F1
#
_entry.id   AF-A0A1Q3H040-F1
#
_cell.length_a   1.000
_cell.length_b   1.000
_cell.length_c   1.000
_cell.angle_alpha   90.00
_cell.angle_beta   90.00
_cell.angle_gamma   90.00
#
_symmetry.space_group_name_H-M   'P 1'
#
loop_
_entity.id
_entity.type
_entity.pdbx_description
1 polymer ?
#
loop_
_entity_poly.entity_id
_entity_poly.type
_entity_poly.pdbx_seq_one_letter_code
_entity_poly.pdbx_strand_id
1 'polypeptide(L)'
;MHQQFIDTHIISAQGQVISQNTNTIIFDDSFDQVAQIEASLQAFNQEITGAKALLLADLSEDIEVHQQVGKVVADYAPELVIFHGKVIQQALVHNPKAYYFPDKFSLHNWLADRKFQNTHVLILGGKALKIETVLQFI
;
A
#
# COMPACT_ATOMS: atom_id res chain seq x y z
N MET A 1 -6.68 -18.02 -11.92
CA MET A 1 -7.83 -17.11 -11.73
C MET A 1 -7.46 -15.90 -10.88
N HIS A 2 -6.84 -16.05 -9.70
CA HIS A 2 -6.45 -14.90 -8.88
C HIS A 2 -5.51 -13.89 -9.58
N GLN A 3 -4.44 -14.33 -10.26
CA GLN A 3 -3.49 -13.40 -10.91
C GLN A 3 -4.16 -12.46 -11.91
N GLN A 4 -4.99 -13.00 -12.82
CA GLN A 4 -5.73 -12.21 -13.80
C GLN A 4 -6.70 -11.21 -13.14
N PHE A 5 -7.31 -11.57 -11.99
CA PHE A 5 -8.16 -10.64 -11.26
C PHE A 5 -7.35 -9.47 -10.70
N ILE A 6 -6.20 -9.76 -10.07
CA ILE A 6 -5.29 -8.75 -9.51
C ILE A 6 -4.86 -7.79 -10.61
N ASP A 7 -4.37 -8.31 -11.74
CA ASP A 7 -3.87 -7.54 -12.88
C ASP A 7 -4.94 -6.67 -13.56
N THR A 8 -6.22 -6.98 -13.35
CA THR A 8 -7.34 -6.27 -13.99
C THR A 8 -8.02 -5.27 -13.05
N HIS A 9 -8.06 -5.55 -11.74
CA HIS A 9 -8.91 -4.81 -10.79
C HIS A 9 -8.15 -4.16 -9.63
N ILE A 10 -6.94 -4.62 -9.31
CA ILE A 10 -6.19 -4.13 -8.14
C ILE A 10 -5.04 -3.22 -8.58
N ILE A 11 -4.33 -3.59 -9.64
CA ILE A 11 -3.16 -2.85 -10.14
C ILE A 11 -3.37 -2.45 -11.61
N SER A 12 -2.57 -1.49 -12.07
CA SER A 12 -2.52 -1.08 -13.47
C SER A 12 -1.60 -1.99 -14.29
N ALA A 13 -1.46 -1.68 -15.58
CA ALA A 13 -0.48 -2.33 -16.46
C ALA A 13 0.99 -2.06 -16.06
N GLN A 14 1.26 -1.09 -15.18
CA GLN A 14 2.59 -0.82 -14.63
C GLN A 14 2.87 -1.60 -13.35
N GLY A 15 1.82 -2.12 -12.72
CA GLY A 15 1.95 -2.91 -11.50
C GLY A 15 2.51 -4.29 -11.75
N GLN A 16 2.83 -4.96 -10.65
CA GLN A 16 3.38 -6.31 -10.64
C GLN A 16 2.91 -7.08 -9.41
N VAL A 17 2.81 -8.39 -9.56
CA VAL A 17 2.62 -9.32 -8.45
C VAL A 17 3.89 -10.14 -8.29
N ILE A 18 4.44 -10.12 -7.08
CA ILE A 18 5.70 -10.77 -6.73
C ILE A 18 5.42 -11.81 -5.64
N SER A 19 5.80 -13.06 -5.91
CA SER A 19 5.83 -14.09 -4.87
C SER A 19 7.21 -14.09 -4.21
N GLN A 20 7.27 -13.76 -2.91
CA GLN A 20 8.51 -13.69 -2.16
C GLN A 20 8.35 -14.47 -0.84
N ASN A 21 9.11 -15.55 -0.71
CA ASN A 21 8.95 -16.51 0.39
C ASN A 21 7.50 -17.03 0.49
N THR A 22 6.84 -16.79 1.61
CA THR A 22 5.42 -17.11 1.85
C THR A 22 4.47 -15.96 1.55
N ASN A 23 4.99 -14.82 1.09
CA ASN A 23 4.24 -13.58 0.92
C ASN A 23 3.92 -13.35 -0.56
N THR A 24 2.79 -12.67 -0.79
CA THR A 24 2.41 -12.17 -2.11
C THR A 24 2.42 -10.65 -2.04
N ILE A 25 3.34 -10.02 -2.76
CA ILE A 25 3.42 -8.56 -2.85
C ILE A 25 2.69 -8.13 -4.10
N ILE A 26 1.70 -7.26 -3.95
CA ILE A 26 0.95 -6.64 -5.04
C ILE A 26 1.40 -5.19 -5.08
N PHE A 27 2.14 -4.81 -6.10
CA PHE A 27 2.87 -3.54 -6.14
C PHE A 27 2.45 -2.71 -7.35
N ASP A 28 2.14 -1.43 -7.12
CA ASP A 28 1.96 -0.44 -8.18
C ASP A 28 2.28 0.98 -7.67
N ASP A 29 3.47 1.47 -8.00
CA ASP A 29 3.92 2.80 -7.58
C ASP A 29 3.35 3.94 -8.44
N SER A 30 2.65 3.63 -9.54
CA SER A 30 2.16 4.59 -10.51
C SER A 30 0.88 5.31 -10.10
N PHE A 31 0.22 4.83 -9.04
CA PHE A 31 -1.04 5.38 -8.55
C PHE A 31 -0.82 6.78 -7.97
N ASP A 32 -1.65 7.73 -8.39
CA ASP A 32 -1.59 9.12 -7.93
C ASP A 32 -2.98 9.74 -7.65
N GLN A 33 -4.07 9.01 -7.93
CA GLN A 33 -5.45 9.47 -7.70
C GLN A 33 -6.18 8.68 -6.61
N VAL A 34 -7.06 9.38 -5.87
CA VAL A 34 -7.92 8.78 -4.82
C VAL A 34 -8.78 7.64 -5.36
N ALA A 35 -9.41 7.82 -6.52
CA ALA A 35 -10.30 6.83 -7.12
C ALA A 35 -9.58 5.50 -7.48
N GLN A 36 -8.29 5.56 -7.83
CA GLN A 36 -7.50 4.36 -8.09
C GLN A 36 -7.26 3.58 -6.80
N ILE A 37 -6.92 4.28 -5.72
CA ILE A 37 -6.73 3.69 -4.38
C ILE A 37 -8.02 3.04 -3.89
N GLU A 38 -9.15 3.73 -4.03
CA GLU A 38 -10.46 3.21 -3.63
C GLU A 38 -10.82 1.91 -4.37
N ALA A 39 -10.76 1.94 -5.71
CA ALA A 39 -11.06 0.77 -6.53
C ALA A 39 -10.14 -0.42 -6.19
N SER A 40 -8.85 -0.16 -6.02
CA SER A 40 -7.85 -1.17 -5.69
C SER A 40 -8.08 -1.79 -4.30
N LEU A 41 -8.33 -0.97 -3.28
CA LEU A 41 -8.60 -1.45 -1.92
C LEU A 41 -9.91 -2.24 -1.84
N GLN A 42 -10.95 -1.79 -2.55
CA GLN A 42 -12.21 -2.51 -2.63
C GLN A 42 -12.00 -3.90 -3.25
N ALA A 43 -11.34 -3.97 -4.41
CA ALA A 43 -11.06 -5.23 -5.09
C ALA A 43 -10.13 -6.15 -4.27
N PHE A 44 -9.11 -5.58 -3.63
CA PHE A 44 -8.19 -6.29 -2.74
C PHE A 44 -8.93 -6.92 -1.56
N ASN A 45 -9.86 -6.19 -0.94
CA ASN A 45 -10.64 -6.75 0.16
C ASN A 45 -11.63 -7.82 -0.26
N GLN A 46 -12.21 -7.69 -1.45
CA GLN A 46 -13.19 -8.63 -1.97
C GLN A 46 -12.55 -9.97 -2.37
N GLU A 47 -11.42 -9.95 -3.08
CA GLU A 47 -10.85 -11.15 -3.69
C GLU A 47 -9.78 -11.81 -2.81
N ILE A 48 -8.97 -11.01 -2.11
CA ILE A 48 -7.83 -11.54 -1.36
C ILE A 48 -8.30 -12.04 0.01
N THR A 49 -8.08 -13.33 0.23
CA THR A 49 -8.36 -14.02 1.48
C THR A 49 -7.07 -14.26 2.28
N GLY A 50 -7.16 -14.24 3.61
CA GLY A 50 -6.00 -14.38 4.51
C GLY A 50 -5.47 -13.05 5.04
N ALA A 51 -4.25 -13.09 5.61
CA ALA A 51 -3.62 -11.93 6.22
C ALA A 51 -3.30 -10.87 5.16
N LYS A 52 -3.67 -9.62 5.45
CA LYS A 52 -3.56 -8.48 4.53
C LYS A 52 -2.81 -7.32 5.19
N ALA A 53 -1.95 -6.68 4.42
CA ALA A 53 -1.28 -5.44 4.81
C ALA A 53 -1.33 -4.43 3.66
N LEU A 54 -1.45 -3.15 4.00
CA LEU A 54 -1.37 -2.03 3.07
C LEU A 54 -0.14 -1.19 3.41
N LEU A 55 0.69 -0.91 2.41
CA LEU A 55 1.71 0.14 2.43
C LEU A 55 1.33 1.18 1.37
N LEU A 56 0.96 2.36 1.82
CA LEU A 56 0.60 3.46 0.93
C LEU A 56 1.60 4.60 1.09
N ALA A 57 2.25 4.95 -0.01
CA ALA A 57 3.19 6.04 -0.05
C ALA A 57 2.55 7.35 -0.55
N ASP A 58 3.27 8.48 -0.48
CA ASP A 58 2.81 9.74 -1.07
C ASP A 58 2.39 9.54 -2.54
N LEU A 59 1.22 10.05 -2.89
CA LEU A 59 0.64 10.01 -4.23
C LEU A 59 0.98 11.27 -5.04
N SER A 60 1.03 12.41 -4.34
CA SER A 60 1.22 13.75 -4.91
C SER A 60 1.67 14.73 -3.82
N GLU A 61 1.87 16.00 -4.18
CA GLU A 61 2.14 17.06 -3.20
C GLU A 61 0.84 17.67 -2.61
N ASP A 62 -0.33 17.23 -3.06
CA ASP A 62 -1.62 17.78 -2.65
C ASP A 62 -2.10 17.19 -1.33
N ILE A 63 -2.22 18.05 -0.32
CA ILE A 63 -2.69 17.69 1.02
C ILE A 63 -4.12 17.14 1.00
N GLU A 64 -5.02 17.70 0.19
CA GLU A 64 -6.42 17.30 0.16
C GLU A 64 -6.58 15.87 -0.36
N VAL A 65 -5.78 15.49 -1.36
CA VAL A 65 -5.70 14.12 -1.88
C VAL A 65 -5.41 13.14 -0.75
N HIS A 66 -4.41 13.42 0.09
CA HIS A 66 -4.01 12.51 1.17
C HIS A 66 -5.04 12.46 2.31
N GLN A 67 -5.77 13.54 2.57
CA GLN A 67 -6.89 13.52 3.50
C GLN A 67 -8.05 12.65 2.99
N GLN A 68 -8.39 12.76 1.70
CA GLN A 68 -9.42 11.93 1.07
C GLN A 68 -9.01 10.46 1.05
N VAL A 69 -7.76 10.17 0.71
CA VAL A 69 -7.16 8.83 0.82
C VAL A 69 -7.31 8.28 2.24
N GLY A 70 -7.08 9.11 3.27
CA GLY A 70 -7.29 8.69 4.66
C GLY A 70 -8.71 8.17 4.92
N LYS A 71 -9.73 8.81 4.35
CA LYS A 71 -11.13 8.34 4.47
C LYS A 71 -11.33 7.02 3.77
N VAL A 72 -10.87 6.91 2.52
CA VAL A 72 -10.94 5.66 1.73
C VAL A 72 -10.26 4.51 2.46
N VAL A 73 -9.05 4.75 2.99
CA VAL A 73 -8.34 3.73 3.77
C VAL A 73 -9.12 3.37 5.03
N ALA A 74 -9.74 4.31 5.75
CA ALA A 74 -10.53 3.98 6.93
C ALA A 74 -11.75 3.07 6.61
N ASP A 75 -12.36 3.22 5.43
CA ASP A 75 -13.50 2.42 4.99
C ASP A 75 -13.09 1.00 4.54
N TYR A 76 -11.88 0.85 4.00
CA TYR A 76 -11.38 -0.38 3.38
C TYR A 76 -10.06 -0.90 3.95
N ALA A 77 -9.64 -0.45 5.14
CA ALA A 77 -8.32 -0.78 5.66
C ALA A 77 -8.20 -2.28 5.97
N PRO A 78 -7.10 -2.95 5.57
CA PRO A 78 -6.71 -4.20 6.18
C PRO A 78 -6.21 -3.98 7.61
N GLU A 79 -5.96 -5.08 8.33
CA GLU A 79 -5.55 -5.07 9.75
C GLU A 79 -4.25 -4.28 10.01
N LEU A 80 -3.37 -4.23 9.01
CA LEU A 80 -2.10 -3.53 9.07
C LEU A 80 -2.03 -2.48 7.97
N VAL A 81 -2.02 -1.21 8.38
CA VAL A 81 -1.85 -0.06 7.49
C VAL A 81 -0.53 0.63 7.82
N ILE A 82 0.26 0.90 6.78
CA ILE A 82 1.56 1.55 6.82
C ILE A 82 1.52 2.73 5.85
N PHE A 83 1.84 3.91 6.35
CA PHE A 83 1.97 5.12 5.54
C PHE A 83 3.43 5.56 5.46
N HIS A 84 3.86 5.94 4.25
CA HIS A 84 5.22 6.41 4.01
C HIS A 84 5.28 7.67 3.15
N GLY A 85 5.93 8.71 3.68
CA GLY A 85 6.10 9.96 2.96
C GLY A 85 5.76 11.18 3.81
N LYS A 86 5.89 12.37 3.23
CA LYS A 86 5.70 13.63 3.94
C LYS A 86 4.25 14.07 3.95
N VAL A 87 3.50 13.80 2.87
CA VAL A 87 2.15 14.34 2.68
C VAL A 87 1.08 13.35 3.16
N ILE A 88 1.32 12.04 3.01
CA ILE A 88 0.44 10.95 3.46
C ILE A 88 0.19 10.96 4.97
N GLN A 89 1.00 11.68 5.77
CA GLN A 89 0.70 11.92 7.19
C GLN A 89 -0.71 12.50 7.40
N GLN A 90 -1.25 13.21 6.41
CA GLN A 90 -2.59 13.80 6.47
C GLN A 90 -3.70 12.73 6.52
N ALA A 91 -3.41 11.51 6.03
CA ALA A 91 -4.31 10.36 6.12
C ALA A 91 -4.46 9.83 7.56
N LEU A 92 -3.53 10.16 8.48
CA LEU A 92 -3.55 9.71 9.87
C LEU A 92 -4.73 10.26 10.66
N VAL A 93 -5.31 11.39 10.24
CA VAL A 93 -6.52 11.96 10.85
C VAL A 93 -7.66 10.93 10.89
N HIS A 94 -7.76 10.09 9.86
CA HIS A 94 -8.75 9.03 9.75
C HIS A 94 -8.21 7.65 10.16
N ASN A 95 -6.88 7.50 10.24
CA ASN A 95 -6.21 6.23 10.53
C ASN A 95 -5.18 6.37 11.67
N PRO A 96 -5.61 6.74 12.89
CA PRO A 96 -4.67 7.06 13.99
C PRO A 96 -3.86 5.86 14.50
N LYS A 97 -4.21 4.64 14.08
CA LYS A 97 -3.51 3.40 14.44
C LYS A 97 -2.53 2.92 13.37
N ALA A 98 -2.48 3.58 12.21
CA ALA A 98 -1.54 3.22 11.14
C ALA A 98 -0.10 3.47 11.59
N TYR A 99 0.82 2.62 11.12
CA TYR A 99 2.25 2.90 11.24
C TYR A 99 2.60 4.01 10.26
N TYR A 100 3.42 4.97 10.69
CA TYR A 100 3.83 6.09 9.86
C TYR A 100 5.35 6.23 9.83
N PHE A 101 5.90 6.34 8.62
CA PHE A 101 7.33 6.51 8.39
C PHE A 101 7.59 7.74 7.51
N PRO A 102 8.10 8.84 8.08
CA PRO A 102 8.42 10.04 7.29
C PRO A 102 9.65 9.84 6.41
N ASP A 103 10.48 8.85 6.72
CA ASP A 103 11.74 8.56 6.03
C ASP A 103 11.85 7.08 5.65
N LYS A 104 12.59 6.84 4.58
CA LYS A 104 12.74 5.50 3.99
C LYS A 104 13.62 4.58 4.84
N PHE A 105 14.61 5.11 5.54
CA PHE A 105 15.52 4.31 6.34
C PHE A 105 14.79 3.63 7.50
N SER A 106 13.95 4.37 8.21
CA SER A 106 13.10 3.83 9.27
C SER A 106 12.11 2.78 8.73
N LEU A 107 11.51 3.04 7.56
CA LEU A 107 10.62 2.07 6.91
C LEU A 107 11.35 0.77 6.57
N HIS A 108 12.55 0.83 5.99
CA HIS A 108 13.35 -0.35 5.66
C HIS A 108 13.63 -1.22 6.89
N ASN A 109 14.10 -0.60 7.97
CA ASN A 109 14.41 -1.32 9.20
C ASN A 109 13.16 -1.98 9.77
N TRP A 110 12.04 -1.26 9.80
CA TRP A 110 10.79 -1.81 10.31
C TRP A 110 10.26 -2.97 9.46
N LEU A 111 10.33 -2.88 8.12
CA LEU A 111 9.91 -3.98 7.24
C LEU A 111 10.76 -5.23 7.46
N ALA A 112 12.09 -5.06 7.54
CA ALA A 112 13.02 -6.16 7.80
C ALA A 112 12.76 -6.84 9.17
N ASP A 113 12.44 -6.06 10.19
CA ASP A 113 12.15 -6.56 11.53
C ASP A 113 10.75 -7.19 11.66
N ARG A 114 9.78 -6.70 10.87
CA ARG A 114 8.37 -7.16 10.93
C ARG A 114 8.23 -8.63 10.55
N LYS A 115 9.06 -9.13 9.63
CA LYS A 115 9.09 -10.53 9.17
C LYS A 115 7.71 -11.03 8.74
N PHE A 116 7.17 -10.45 7.66
CA PHE A 116 5.91 -10.90 7.09
C PHE A 116 5.93 -12.40 6.78
N GLN A 117 4.85 -13.11 7.09
CA GLN A 117 4.68 -14.53 6.75
C GLN A 117 3.23 -14.77 6.33
N ASN A 118 3.04 -15.56 5.27
CA ASN A 118 1.73 -15.89 4.70
C ASN A 118 0.82 -14.66 4.49
N THR A 119 1.41 -13.52 4.10
CA THR A 119 0.71 -12.23 4.02
C THR A 119 0.63 -11.72 2.59
N HIS A 120 -0.52 -11.14 2.23
CA HIS A 120 -0.68 -10.36 1.01
C HIS A 120 -0.39 -8.88 1.33
N VAL A 121 0.65 -8.32 0.74
CA VAL A 121 1.08 -6.95 0.97
C VAL A 121 0.77 -6.12 -0.26
N LEU A 122 -0.20 -5.22 -0.15
CA LEU A 122 -0.54 -4.25 -1.19
C LEU A 122 0.30 -2.99 -0.99
N ILE A 123 1.07 -2.62 -2.01
CA ILE A 123 1.97 -1.45 -2.00
C ILE A 123 1.58 -0.54 -3.15
N LEU A 124 1.12 0.68 -2.84
CA LEU A 124 0.61 1.62 -3.83
C LEU A 124 1.27 3.00 -3.72
N GLY A 125 1.41 3.68 -4.85
CA GLY A 125 1.95 5.04 -4.94
C GLY A 125 3.45 5.14 -4.68
N GLY A 126 3.99 6.35 -4.49
CA GLY A 126 5.39 6.53 -4.07
C GLY A 126 6.44 6.40 -5.16
N LYS A 127 6.09 6.51 -6.45
CA LYS A 127 7.06 6.55 -7.56
C LYS A 127 8.15 7.61 -7.36
N ALA A 128 7.77 8.82 -6.95
CA ALA A 128 8.72 9.89 -6.64
C ALA A 128 9.64 9.55 -5.45
N LEU A 129 9.16 8.69 -4.55
CA LEU A 129 9.89 8.22 -3.38
C LEU A 129 10.71 6.95 -3.68
N LYS A 130 10.66 6.40 -4.89
CA LYS A 130 11.30 5.12 -5.26
C LYS A 130 10.91 3.98 -4.31
N ILE A 131 9.62 3.80 -4.10
CA ILE A 131 9.11 2.85 -3.11
C ILE A 131 9.44 1.39 -3.47
N GLU A 132 9.72 1.07 -4.73
CA GLU A 132 10.14 -0.26 -5.18
C GLU A 132 11.36 -0.80 -4.44
N THR A 133 12.21 0.10 -3.92
CA THR A 133 13.40 -0.27 -3.13
C THR A 133 13.07 -1.01 -1.83
N VAL A 134 11.82 -0.94 -1.35
CA VAL A 134 11.41 -1.61 -0.11
C VAL A 134 11.06 -3.09 -0.29
N LEU A 135 10.83 -3.53 -1.53
CA LEU A 135 10.36 -4.89 -1.85
C LEU A 135 11.29 -5.99 -1.32
N GLN A 136 12.59 -5.73 -1.28
CA GLN A 136 13.60 -6.67 -0.77
C GLN A 136 13.51 -6.93 0.74
N PHE A 137 12.75 -6.13 1.50
CA PHE A 137 12.63 -6.24 2.95
C PHE A 137 11.33 -6.94 3.40
N ILE A 138 10.53 -7.45 2.47
CA ILE A 138 9.23 -8.11 2.71
C ILE A 138 9.32 -9.60 2.40
#